data_AF-A0A2T2PWK3-F1
#
_entry.id   AF-A0A2T2PWK3-F1
#
_cell.length_a   1.000
_cell.length_b   1.000
_cell.length_c   1.000
_cell.angle_alpha   90.00
_cell.angle_beta   90.00
_cell.angle_gamma   90.00
#
_symmetry.space_group_name_H-M   'P 1'
#
loop_
_entity.id
_entity.type
_entity.pdbx_description
1 polymer ?
#
loop_
_entity_poly.entity_id
_entity_poly.type
_entity_poly.pdbx_seq_one_letter_code
_entity_poly.pdbx_strand_id
1 'polypeptide(L)'
;MTLSTPSSTSSARPCTTAKPPSSPGAVRRSSSGSILDSMTGSLKLSFRPLEMDDLEAISLVHYRACLIAYRFLNWSYSLQEVEAWYSPKFAEWSWTLAAFEADAMAGFIALKDRHVDQLYVDPSRHRCGAGSALLERAIASAPGRITLDVFEQNFVARLFYAKHGFHERDRWMNEEEGAIDLLYVREG
;
A
#
# COMPACT_ATOMS: atom_id res chain seq x y z
N MET A 1 -40.31 10.96 -30.43
CA MET A 1 -39.48 10.00 -29.68
C MET A 1 -38.04 10.20 -30.12
N THR A 2 -37.25 10.95 -29.37
CA THR A 2 -35.81 11.11 -29.60
C THR A 2 -35.11 10.56 -28.36
N LEU A 3 -34.54 9.36 -28.49
CA LEU A 3 -33.74 8.72 -27.46
C LEU A 3 -32.37 9.40 -27.44
N SER A 4 -32.17 10.27 -26.46
CA SER A 4 -30.84 10.78 -26.12
C SER A 4 -30.07 9.65 -25.41
N THR A 5 -29.01 9.18 -26.03
CA THR A 5 -27.99 8.36 -25.38
C THR A 5 -27.18 9.22 -24.40
N PRO A 6 -26.97 8.81 -23.15
CA PRO A 6 -26.04 9.50 -22.28
C PRO A 6 -24.60 9.08 -22.66
N SER A 7 -23.79 10.08 -23.00
CA SER A 7 -22.34 9.95 -23.17
C SER A 7 -21.70 9.50 -21.86
N SER A 8 -21.18 8.28 -21.83
CA SER A 8 -20.36 7.77 -20.73
C SER A 8 -19.12 8.65 -20.57
N THR A 9 -19.13 9.50 -19.55
CA THR A 9 -17.94 10.22 -19.12
C THR A 9 -17.07 9.23 -18.36
N SER A 10 -16.06 8.69 -19.04
CA SER A 10 -15.00 7.89 -18.40
C SER A 10 -14.21 8.80 -17.48
N SER A 11 -14.63 8.87 -16.22
CA SER A 11 -13.79 9.43 -15.16
C SER A 11 -12.59 8.50 -15.04
N ALA A 12 -11.43 8.93 -15.54
CA ALA A 12 -10.17 8.23 -15.33
C ALA A 12 -10.04 7.96 -13.83
N ARG A 13 -10.14 6.69 -13.43
CA ARG A 13 -9.98 6.29 -12.03
C ARG A 13 -8.53 6.57 -11.64
N PRO A 14 -8.25 7.08 -10.43
CA PRO A 14 -6.89 7.24 -9.96
C PRO A 14 -6.20 5.87 -10.07
N CYS A 15 -5.19 5.78 -10.92
CA CYS A 15 -4.41 4.56 -11.07
C CYS A 15 -3.49 4.44 -9.86
N THR A 16 -3.92 3.69 -8.84
CA THR A 16 -3.08 3.34 -7.68
C THR A 16 -2.20 2.15 -8.08
N THR A 17 -1.27 2.37 -9.03
CA THR A 17 -0.26 1.35 -9.35
C THR A 17 0.53 1.05 -8.07
N ALA A 18 0.75 -0.23 -7.77
CA ALA A 18 1.47 -0.69 -6.59
C ALA A 18 2.99 -0.88 -6.84
N LYS A 19 3.53 -0.26 -7.90
CA LYS A 19 4.91 -0.41 -8.33
C LYS A 19 5.44 0.85 -9.04
N PRO A 20 6.75 1.16 -8.91
CA PRO A 20 7.42 2.17 -9.74
C PRO A 20 7.41 1.82 -11.24
N PRO A 21 7.32 2.81 -12.15
CA PRO A 21 7.36 2.57 -13.59
C PRO A 21 8.65 1.83 -13.99
N SER A 22 8.53 0.83 -14.87
CA SER A 22 9.66 0.01 -15.29
C SER A 22 10.72 0.85 -16.01
N SER A 23 11.90 1.01 -15.39
CA SER A 23 13.09 1.57 -16.02
C SER A 23 14.01 0.46 -16.55
N PRO A 24 14.72 0.66 -17.67
CA PRO A 24 15.64 -0.34 -18.20
C PRO A 24 16.93 -0.41 -17.36
N GLY A 25 17.03 -1.48 -16.57
CA GLY A 25 18.27 -2.17 -16.17
C GLY A 25 19.36 -1.35 -15.48
N ALA A 26 19.51 -1.54 -14.16
CA ALA A 26 20.74 -1.20 -13.45
C ALA A 26 21.17 -2.31 -12.49
N VAL A 27 22.49 -2.55 -12.52
CA VAL A 27 23.23 -3.67 -11.94
C VAL A 27 23.29 -3.61 -10.41
N ARG A 28 23.09 -4.75 -9.76
CA ARG A 28 23.26 -4.98 -8.31
C ARG A 28 24.70 -4.77 -7.85
N ARG A 29 24.87 -4.07 -6.73
CA ARG A 29 25.98 -4.31 -5.78
C ARG A 29 25.42 -4.68 -4.42
N SER A 30 26.02 -5.71 -3.84
CA SER A 30 25.71 -6.27 -2.53
C SER A 30 26.62 -5.67 -1.46
N SER A 31 26.05 -5.33 -0.31
CA SER A 31 26.78 -5.22 0.95
C SER A 31 25.95 -5.85 2.07
N SER A 32 26.61 -6.80 2.73
CA SER A 32 26.15 -7.61 3.86
C SER A 32 26.35 -6.86 5.18
N GLY A 33 25.40 -7.00 6.10
CA GLY A 33 25.56 -6.65 7.51
C GLY A 33 24.52 -7.39 8.34
N SER A 34 24.97 -8.38 9.10
CA SER A 34 24.23 -8.96 10.22
C SER A 34 24.55 -8.18 11.49
N ILE A 35 23.62 -8.16 12.44
CA ILE A 35 23.84 -8.44 13.87
C ILE A 35 22.44 -8.58 14.50
N LEU A 36 22.24 -9.69 15.20
CA LEU A 36 21.11 -9.88 16.12
C LEU A 36 21.34 -9.05 17.37
N ASP A 37 20.29 -8.46 17.92
CA ASP A 37 20.20 -8.40 19.37
C ASP A 37 18.78 -8.72 19.84
N SER A 38 18.72 -9.52 20.90
CA SER A 38 17.51 -10.08 21.48
C SER A 38 17.07 -9.23 22.66
N MET A 39 15.89 -8.62 22.57
CA MET A 39 15.20 -8.08 23.75
C MET A 39 13.72 -8.44 23.66
N THR A 40 13.36 -9.50 24.38
CA THR A 40 11.99 -9.91 24.68
C THR A 40 11.36 -8.96 25.70
N GLY A 41 11.04 -7.75 25.26
CA GLY A 41 9.94 -6.96 25.78
C GLY A 41 8.78 -7.07 24.79
N SER A 42 7.53 -7.08 25.26
CA SER A 42 6.40 -6.86 24.35
C SER A 42 6.55 -5.45 23.77
N LEU A 43 7.13 -5.34 22.58
CA LEU A 43 7.38 -4.06 21.93
C LEU A 43 6.02 -3.49 21.53
N LYS A 44 5.64 -2.41 22.21
CA LYS A 44 4.40 -1.70 21.93
C LYS A 44 4.56 -0.90 20.64
N LEU A 45 3.55 -0.97 19.76
CA LEU A 45 3.51 -0.14 18.57
C LEU A 45 3.35 1.34 18.95
N SER A 46 4.18 2.21 18.37
CA SER A 46 3.99 3.66 18.35
C SER A 46 3.55 4.11 16.96
N PHE A 47 2.90 5.28 16.87
CA PHE A 47 2.32 5.77 15.61
C PHE A 47 2.59 7.26 15.46
N ARG A 48 2.99 7.68 14.25
CA ARG A 48 3.11 9.10 13.88
C ARG A 48 2.88 9.28 12.37
N PRO A 49 2.53 10.48 11.89
CA PRO A 49 2.50 10.79 10.46
C PRO A 49 3.84 10.47 9.77
N LEU A 50 3.77 10.20 8.47
CA LEU A 50 4.96 10.04 7.64
C LEU A 50 5.62 11.39 7.35
N GLU A 51 6.94 11.39 7.33
CA GLU A 51 7.80 12.52 6.97
C GLU A 51 8.70 12.15 5.80
N MET A 52 9.27 13.14 5.10
CA MET A 52 10.15 12.89 3.95
C MET A 52 11.39 12.08 4.34
N ASP A 53 11.88 12.23 5.57
CA ASP A 53 13.00 11.46 6.10
C ASP A 53 12.66 9.95 6.26
N ASP A 54 11.38 9.57 6.19
CA ASP A 54 10.94 8.17 6.21
C ASP A 54 11.02 7.47 4.84
N LEU A 55 11.40 8.18 3.77
CA LEU A 55 11.38 7.65 2.40
C LEU A 55 12.12 6.32 2.25
N GLU A 56 13.31 6.20 2.86
CA GLU A 56 14.08 4.96 2.85
C GLU A 56 13.32 3.82 3.54
N ALA A 57 12.74 4.10 4.72
CA ALA A 57 12.00 3.11 5.51
C ALA A 57 10.72 2.65 4.81
N ILE A 58 9.93 3.59 4.26
CA ILE A 58 8.74 3.30 3.43
C ILE A 58 9.13 2.39 2.26
N SER A 59 10.21 2.75 1.56
CA SER A 59 10.67 2.01 0.39
C SER A 59 11.10 0.59 0.72
N LEU A 60 11.76 0.40 1.86
CA LEU A 60 12.15 -0.91 2.35
C LEU A 60 10.95 -1.78 2.74
N VAL A 61 9.99 -1.21 3.47
CA VAL A 61 8.74 -1.89 3.87
C VAL A 61 7.94 -2.31 2.64
N HIS A 62 7.74 -1.38 1.70
CA HIS A 62 7.05 -1.64 0.44
C HIS A 62 7.74 -2.77 -0.33
N TYR A 63 9.04 -2.64 -0.59
CA TYR A 63 9.82 -3.61 -1.35
C TYR A 63 9.69 -5.03 -0.77
N ARG A 64 9.86 -5.16 0.56
CA ARG A 64 9.73 -6.46 1.23
C ARG A 64 8.32 -7.03 1.17
N ALA A 65 7.29 -6.20 1.35
CA ALA A 65 5.91 -6.63 1.31
C ALA A 65 5.50 -7.06 -0.11
N CYS A 66 5.90 -6.30 -1.13
CA CYS A 66 5.59 -6.57 -2.54
C CYS A 66 6.23 -7.87 -3.05
N LEU A 67 7.45 -8.19 -2.62
CA LEU A 67 8.10 -9.47 -2.95
C LEU A 67 7.26 -10.70 -2.56
N ILE A 68 6.40 -10.57 -1.55
CA ILE A 68 5.49 -11.63 -1.11
C ILE A 68 4.12 -11.47 -1.76
N ALA A 69 3.49 -10.30 -1.58
CA ALA A 69 2.12 -10.04 -2.00
C ALA A 69 1.93 -10.14 -3.52
N TYR A 70 2.94 -9.73 -4.28
CA TYR A 70 2.89 -9.61 -5.74
C TYR A 70 3.86 -10.54 -6.45
N ARG A 71 4.26 -11.65 -5.81
CA ARG A 71 5.17 -12.64 -6.42
C ARG A 71 4.67 -13.17 -7.77
N PHE A 72 3.35 -13.12 -8.01
CA PHE A 72 2.72 -13.56 -9.24
C PHE A 72 2.95 -12.61 -10.42
N LEU A 73 3.35 -11.36 -10.17
CA LEU A 73 3.63 -10.34 -11.20
C LEU A 73 5.10 -10.32 -11.64
N ASN A 74 5.98 -11.05 -10.95
CA ASN A 74 7.42 -11.13 -11.24
C ASN A 74 8.10 -9.76 -11.39
N TRP A 75 7.68 -8.79 -10.57
CA TRP A 75 8.25 -7.46 -10.58
C TRP A 75 9.70 -7.44 -10.13
N SER A 76 10.47 -6.55 -10.75
CA SER A 76 11.86 -6.26 -10.39
C SER A 76 12.07 -4.75 -10.44
N TYR A 77 12.52 -4.20 -9.32
CA TYR A 77 12.93 -2.82 -9.15
C TYR A 77 13.90 -2.74 -7.96
N SER A 78 14.68 -1.68 -7.90
CA SER A 78 15.60 -1.35 -6.81
C SER A 78 14.90 -0.53 -5.74
N LEU A 79 15.50 -0.45 -4.54
CA LEU A 79 15.00 0.44 -3.48
C LEU A 79 15.02 1.92 -3.93
N GLN A 80 16.02 2.31 -4.72
CA GLN A 80 16.12 3.67 -5.24
C GLN A 80 14.99 4.02 -6.21
N GLU A 81 14.55 3.06 -7.04
CA GLU A 81 13.37 3.25 -7.91
C GLU A 81 12.08 3.39 -7.09
N VAL A 82 11.95 2.64 -6.00
CA VAL A 82 10.80 2.77 -5.08
C VAL A 82 10.82 4.13 -4.37
N GLU A 83 11.98 4.58 -3.92
CA GLU A 83 12.16 5.87 -3.25
C GLU A 83 11.83 7.04 -4.18
N ALA A 84 12.39 7.03 -5.39
CA ALA A 84 12.12 8.04 -6.41
C ALA A 84 10.63 8.09 -6.79
N TRP A 85 9.93 6.95 -6.71
CA TRP A 85 8.51 6.85 -6.97
C TRP A 85 7.64 7.35 -5.81
N TYR A 86 8.04 7.13 -4.56
CA TYR A 86 7.33 7.63 -3.39
C TYR A 86 7.52 9.13 -3.16
N SER A 87 8.70 9.68 -3.48
CA SER A 87 9.02 11.10 -3.27
C SER A 87 7.93 12.07 -3.77
N PRO A 88 7.44 12.00 -5.02
CA PRO A 88 6.36 12.89 -5.48
C PRO A 88 4.99 12.58 -4.85
N LYS A 89 4.73 11.32 -4.42
CA LYS A 89 3.45 10.91 -3.85
C LYS A 89 3.14 11.55 -2.49
N PHE A 90 4.16 11.92 -1.72
CA PHE A 90 3.97 12.61 -0.44
C PHE A 90 3.13 13.88 -0.57
N ALA A 91 3.24 14.59 -1.69
CA ALA A 91 2.45 15.79 -1.96
C ALA A 91 0.99 15.49 -2.35
N GLU A 92 0.69 14.25 -2.76
CA GLU A 92 -0.66 13.83 -3.16
C GLU A 92 -1.47 13.24 -2.00
N TRP A 93 -0.81 12.78 -0.93
CA TRP A 93 -1.48 12.17 0.20
C TRP A 93 -2.09 13.21 1.12
N SER A 94 -3.38 13.06 1.39
CA SER A 94 -4.14 13.93 2.29
C SER A 94 -3.96 13.54 3.76
N TRP A 95 -3.60 12.28 4.03
CA TRP A 95 -3.38 11.77 5.38
C TRP A 95 -2.44 10.56 5.36
N THR A 96 -1.52 10.49 6.32
CA THR A 96 -0.56 9.39 6.43
C THR A 96 -0.37 8.96 7.89
N LEU A 97 0.05 7.71 8.08
CA LEU A 97 0.45 7.20 9.38
C LEU A 97 1.46 6.06 9.21
N ALA A 98 2.55 6.09 9.96
CA ALA A 98 3.44 4.95 10.15
C ALA A 98 3.26 4.35 11.53
N ALA A 99 3.44 3.03 11.60
CA ALA A 99 3.56 2.25 12.81
C ALA A 99 5.01 1.85 13.00
N PHE A 100 5.53 2.04 14.21
CA PHE A 100 6.89 1.67 14.58
C PHE A 100 6.86 0.67 15.73
N GLU A 101 7.78 -0.30 15.67
CA GLU A 101 8.08 -1.20 16.77
C GLU A 101 9.50 -0.88 17.26
N ALA A 102 9.60 -0.23 18.42
CA ALA A 102 10.77 0.57 18.80
C ALA A 102 11.09 1.62 17.73
N ASP A 103 12.30 1.63 17.18
CA ASP A 103 12.74 2.61 16.17
C ASP A 103 12.61 2.10 14.72
N ALA A 104 12.08 0.89 14.52
CA ALA A 104 11.91 0.31 13.20
C ALA A 104 10.48 0.44 12.70
N MET A 105 10.31 0.93 11.47
CA MET A 105 8.99 0.98 10.83
C MET A 105 8.45 -0.43 10.61
N ALA A 106 7.31 -0.73 11.24
CA ALA A 106 6.59 -1.99 11.09
C ALA A 106 5.59 -1.94 9.92
N GLY A 107 5.11 -0.75 9.56
CA GLY A 107 4.19 -0.57 8.44
C GLY A 107 3.78 0.89 8.28
N PHE A 108 3.13 1.20 7.17
CA PHE A 108 2.58 2.53 6.91
C PHE A 108 1.29 2.45 6.11
N ILE A 109 0.50 3.51 6.22
CA ILE A 109 -0.71 3.75 5.44
C ILE A 109 -0.72 5.18 4.92
N ALA A 110 -1.23 5.36 3.70
CA ALA A 110 -1.46 6.66 3.11
C ALA A 110 -2.84 6.71 2.47
N LEU A 111 -3.55 7.81 2.72
CA LEU A 111 -4.81 8.13 2.07
C LEU A 111 -4.59 9.25 1.05
N LYS A 112 -5.28 9.10 -0.09
CA LYS A 112 -5.55 10.19 -1.03
C LYS A 112 -7.05 10.46 -0.97
N ASP A 113 -7.42 11.56 -0.32
CA ASP A 113 -8.79 11.86 0.11
C ASP A 113 -9.41 10.72 0.93
N ARG A 114 -10.31 9.94 0.34
CA ARG A 114 -10.99 8.77 0.95
C ARG A 114 -10.63 7.46 0.27
N HIS A 115 -9.49 7.42 -0.40
CA HIS A 115 -8.94 6.24 -1.02
C HIS A 115 -7.67 5.82 -0.28
N VAL A 116 -7.57 4.56 0.13
CA VAL A 116 -6.34 3.98 0.68
C VAL A 116 -5.38 3.77 -0.49
N ASP A 117 -4.50 4.75 -0.72
CA ASP A 117 -3.52 4.69 -1.80
C ASP A 117 -2.41 3.68 -1.48
N GLN A 118 -1.99 3.59 -0.22
CA GLN A 118 -0.94 2.66 0.20
C GLN A 118 -1.27 2.06 1.56
N LEU A 119 -1.08 0.75 1.71
CA LEU A 119 -1.05 0.08 3.01
C LEU A 119 -0.07 -1.10 2.94
N TYR A 120 1.05 -1.00 3.64
CA TYR A 120 2.06 -2.04 3.70
C TYR A 120 2.54 -2.28 5.12
N VAL A 121 2.86 -3.54 5.41
CA VAL A 121 3.43 -3.98 6.70
C VAL A 121 4.64 -4.85 6.40
N ASP A 122 5.76 -4.59 7.07
CA ASP A 122 6.99 -5.35 6.89
C ASP A 122 6.75 -6.84 7.27
N PRO A 123 6.98 -7.80 6.37
CA PRO A 123 6.83 -9.23 6.63
C PRO A 123 7.60 -9.75 7.84
N SER A 124 8.77 -9.19 8.13
CA SER A 124 9.58 -9.55 9.31
C SER A 124 8.95 -9.10 10.63
N ARG A 125 7.96 -8.20 10.56
CA ARG A 125 7.22 -7.61 11.68
C ARG A 125 5.74 -7.96 11.62
N HIS A 126 5.34 -8.98 10.84
CA HIS A 126 3.94 -9.43 10.76
C HIS A 126 3.45 -10.01 12.08
N ARG A 127 2.11 -10.04 12.25
CA ARG A 127 1.40 -10.57 13.44
C ARG A 127 1.54 -9.74 14.74
N CYS A 128 2.04 -8.51 14.65
CA CYS A 128 2.00 -7.53 15.76
C CYS A 128 0.72 -6.66 15.77
N GLY A 129 -0.19 -6.85 14.81
CA GLY A 129 -1.43 -6.06 14.69
C GLY A 129 -1.26 -4.71 13.98
N ALA A 130 -0.07 -4.37 13.47
CA ALA A 130 0.20 -3.08 12.81
C ALA A 130 -0.76 -2.79 11.65
N GLY A 131 -0.99 -3.75 10.74
CA GLY A 131 -1.89 -3.55 9.60
C GLY A 131 -3.33 -3.19 10.01
N SER A 132 -3.90 -3.92 10.96
CA SER A 132 -5.24 -3.61 11.49
C SER A 132 -5.26 -2.24 12.17
N ALA A 133 -4.28 -1.95 13.04
CA ALA A 133 -4.21 -0.68 13.75
C ALA A 133 -4.05 0.53 12.80
N LEU A 134 -3.27 0.39 11.72
CA LEU A 134 -3.11 1.40 10.69
C LEU A 134 -4.43 1.63 9.94
N LEU A 135 -5.07 0.56 9.47
CA LEU A 135 -6.32 0.65 8.72
C LEU A 135 -7.48 1.21 9.57
N GLU A 136 -7.62 0.77 10.81
CA GLU A 136 -8.64 1.29 11.73
C GLU A 136 -8.49 2.79 11.99
N ARG A 137 -7.24 3.26 12.16
CA ARG A 137 -6.96 4.69 12.35
C ARG A 137 -7.23 5.51 11.09
N ALA A 138 -6.94 4.95 9.91
CA ALA A 138 -7.28 5.58 8.64
C ALA A 138 -8.81 5.65 8.43
N ILE A 139 -9.54 4.61 8.82
CA ILE A 139 -11.00 4.62 8.78
C ILE A 139 -11.57 5.68 9.72
N ALA A 140 -11.04 5.78 10.93
CA ALA A 140 -11.46 6.78 11.91
C ALA A 140 -11.13 8.22 11.49
N SER A 141 -10.05 8.44 10.73
CA SER A 141 -9.66 9.78 10.26
C SER A 141 -10.49 10.28 9.07
N ALA A 142 -11.16 9.38 8.33
CA ALA A 142 -11.97 9.72 7.16
C ALA A 142 -13.43 9.20 7.26
N PRO A 143 -14.30 9.84 8.09
CA PRO A 143 -15.67 9.38 8.30
C PRO A 143 -16.49 9.31 7.01
N GLY A 144 -17.15 8.17 6.77
CA GLY A 144 -17.99 7.91 5.60
C GLY A 144 -17.38 6.84 4.69
N ARG A 145 -17.75 6.87 3.40
CA ARG A 145 -17.25 5.90 2.42
C ARG A 145 -15.74 5.98 2.24
N ILE A 146 -15.07 4.84 2.32
CA ILE A 146 -13.64 4.67 2.02
C ILE A 146 -13.47 3.59 0.95
N THR A 147 -12.50 3.78 0.07
CA THR A 147 -12.21 2.88 -1.05
C THR A 147 -10.76 2.44 -1.08
N LEU A 148 -10.46 1.34 -1.75
CA LEU A 148 -9.11 0.88 -2.05
C LEU A 148 -9.13 -0.04 -3.27
N ASP A 149 -8.01 -0.13 -3.95
CA ASP A 149 -7.81 -1.10 -5.03
C ASP A 149 -6.93 -2.26 -4.55
N VAL A 150 -7.24 -3.48 -5.00
CA VAL A 150 -6.49 -4.68 -4.68
C VAL A 150 -6.54 -5.68 -5.83
N PHE A 151 -5.40 -6.29 -6.17
CA PHE A 151 -5.38 -7.35 -7.17
C PHE A 151 -6.20 -8.56 -6.75
N GLU A 152 -6.92 -9.16 -7.70
CA GLU A 152 -7.75 -10.34 -7.51
C GLU A 152 -6.94 -11.52 -6.92
N GLN A 153 -5.69 -11.66 -7.35
CA GLN A 153 -4.78 -12.73 -6.91
C GLN A 153 -4.23 -12.51 -5.50
N ASN A 154 -4.34 -11.31 -4.92
CA ASN A 154 -3.87 -11.02 -3.57
C ASN A 154 -4.90 -11.48 -2.52
N PHE A 155 -5.10 -12.80 -2.42
CA PHE A 155 -6.10 -13.41 -1.53
C PHE A 155 -5.89 -13.03 -0.05
N VAL A 156 -4.64 -12.84 0.38
CA VAL A 156 -4.33 -12.46 1.77
C VAL A 156 -4.84 -11.05 2.06
N ALA A 157 -4.56 -10.07 1.19
CA ALA A 157 -5.06 -8.71 1.36
C ALA A 157 -6.58 -8.65 1.24
N ARG A 158 -7.19 -9.39 0.30
CA ARG A 158 -8.65 -9.45 0.15
C ARG A 158 -9.34 -9.96 1.41
N LEU A 159 -8.83 -11.04 2.02
CA LEU A 159 -9.34 -11.56 3.30
C LEU A 159 -9.14 -10.56 4.45
N PHE A 160 -8.01 -9.86 4.46
CA PHE A 160 -7.74 -8.80 5.44
C PHE A 160 -8.77 -7.66 5.31
N TYR A 161 -8.97 -7.12 4.11
CA TYR A 161 -9.92 -6.03 3.88
C TYR A 161 -11.37 -6.45 4.14
N ALA A 162 -11.76 -7.67 3.76
CA ALA A 162 -13.09 -8.20 4.06
C ALA A 162 -13.38 -8.26 5.57
N LYS A 163 -12.39 -8.65 6.39
CA LYS A 163 -12.51 -8.63 7.86
C LYS A 163 -12.69 -7.22 8.44
N HIS A 164 -12.24 -6.19 7.72
CA HIS A 164 -12.37 -4.78 8.08
C HIS A 164 -13.62 -4.11 7.49
N GLY A 165 -14.53 -4.91 6.91
CA GLY A 165 -15.83 -4.44 6.41
C GLY A 165 -15.80 -3.91 4.97
N PHE A 166 -14.67 -4.03 4.27
CA PHE A 166 -14.63 -3.74 2.84
C PHE A 166 -15.27 -4.88 2.04
N HIS A 167 -15.90 -4.53 0.93
CA HIS A 167 -16.48 -5.47 0.00
C HIS A 167 -16.16 -5.06 -1.44
N GLU A 168 -15.97 -6.06 -2.29
CA GLU A 168 -15.74 -5.87 -3.72
C GLU A 168 -16.95 -5.17 -4.36
N ARG A 169 -16.68 -4.14 -5.16
CA ARG A 169 -17.70 -3.30 -5.81
C ARG A 169 -17.55 -3.26 -7.33
N ASP A 170 -16.32 -3.33 -7.82
CA ASP A 170 -16.01 -3.29 -9.25
C ASP A 170 -14.73 -4.09 -9.53
N ARG A 171 -14.52 -4.47 -10.80
CA ARG A 171 -13.33 -5.20 -11.25
C ARG A 171 -12.96 -4.86 -12.69
N TRP A 172 -11.68 -4.77 -13.00
CA TRP A 172 -11.20 -4.51 -14.37
C TRP A 172 -9.85 -5.18 -14.65
N MET A 173 -9.54 -5.36 -15.93
CA MET A 173 -8.20 -5.76 -16.35
C MET A 173 -7.27 -4.55 -16.29
N ASN A 174 -6.19 -4.67 -15.55
CA ASN A 174 -5.06 -3.77 -15.60
C ASN A 174 -4.13 -4.23 -16.74
N GLU A 175 -4.17 -3.54 -17.87
CA GLU A 175 -3.38 -3.91 -19.05
C GLU A 175 -1.87 -3.74 -18.83
N GLU A 176 -1.46 -2.79 -17.98
CA GLU A 176 -0.05 -2.56 -17.65
C GLU A 176 0.54 -3.72 -16.86
N GLU A 177 -0.22 -4.22 -15.88
CA GLU A 177 0.24 -5.29 -14.98
C GLU A 177 -0.21 -6.69 -15.41
N GLY A 178 -1.09 -6.79 -16.42
CA GLY A 178 -1.63 -8.06 -16.90
C GLY A 178 -2.43 -8.82 -15.84
N ALA A 179 -3.05 -8.10 -14.90
CA ALA A 179 -3.77 -8.66 -13.76
C ALA A 179 -5.12 -7.96 -13.55
N ILE A 180 -5.99 -8.58 -12.75
CA ILE A 180 -7.32 -8.03 -12.49
C ILE A 180 -7.25 -7.21 -11.20
N ASP A 181 -7.59 -5.92 -11.30
CA ASP A 181 -7.80 -5.06 -10.15
C ASP A 181 -9.25 -5.15 -9.68
N LEU A 182 -9.42 -5.06 -8.37
CA LEU A 182 -10.71 -5.03 -7.69
C LEU A 182 -10.83 -3.74 -6.89
N LEU A 183 -11.92 -3.00 -7.09
CA LEU A 183 -12.29 -1.89 -6.21
C LEU A 183 -13.04 -2.43 -5.00
N TYR A 184 -12.50 -2.18 -3.81
CA TYR A 184 -13.12 -2.50 -2.54
C TYR A 184 -13.67 -1.23 -1.91
N VAL A 185 -14.88 -1.32 -1.34
CA VAL A 185 -15.57 -0.19 -0.71
C VAL A 185 -15.97 -0.59 0.70
N ARG A 186 -15.78 0.33 1.64
CA ARG A 186 -16.35 0.27 3.00
C ARG A 186 -17.27 1.47 3.16
N GLU A 187 -18.53 1.21 3.50
CA GLU A 187 -19.46 2.29 3.85
C GLU A 187 -19.21 2.76 5.30
N GLY A 188 -19.51 4.03 5.56
CA GLY A 188 -19.23 4.73 6.82
C GLY A 188 -20.08 4.26 7.98
#